data_AF-A0AAW1LPT5-F1
#
_entry.id   AF-A0AAW1LPT5-F1
#
_cell.length_a   1.000
_cell.length_b   1.000
_cell.length_c   1.000
_cell.angle_alpha   90.00
_cell.angle_beta   90.00
_cell.angle_gamma   90.00
#
_symmetry.space_group_name_H-M   'P 1'
#
loop_
_entity.id
_entity.type
_entity.pdbx_description
1 polymer ?
#
loop_
_entity_poly.entity_id
_entity_poly.type
_entity_poly.pdbx_seq_one_letter_code
_entity_poly.pdbx_strand_id
1 'polypeptide(L)'
;MLPSEDEAKRLSRSLKNCEVRTFKDNGHTLLLEDGINLLTVIKATSKYRRSRRLDFVSDFIPPSQQEFKIGFDNFTGLIQYCTSPVIFSTLEDGKIVRGLAGVPSEGPVLLVGYHMLVGVELAGLVKGFLTEKNIIVRGLAHPQLFVQGSASELSFVDYTRVFGATPVTAKNFYKLLSTKSHILLYPGGAREALHRKGEEYKLIWPDRQEFVRMAAKFGATIVPFGVVGEDDIVELVLDYDDLMRIPVVNDLVRQSSSQMARVRNGTEGEVANENLFLPGVIPKLPGRFYYLFGKPIETRDKPELLKDKESAEELYTEIKSEIESRIAYLLKKREDDPYRGFIDRIVYRVLSNDTLEIPTFSPSDA
;
A
#
# COMPACT_ATOMS: atom_id res chain seq x y z
N MET A 1 28.55 -5.21 31.55
CA MET A 1 27.23 -5.07 30.89
C MET A 1 26.57 -6.44 30.86
N LEU A 2 25.25 -6.50 31.00
CA LEU A 2 24.51 -7.77 30.86
C LEU A 2 24.56 -8.19 29.37
N PRO A 3 24.72 -9.49 29.05
CA PRO A 3 24.75 -9.98 27.67
C PRO A 3 23.33 -10.07 27.10
N SER A 4 22.61 -8.93 27.08
CA SER A 4 21.18 -8.86 26.73
C SER A 4 20.89 -9.37 25.32
N GLU A 5 21.79 -9.14 24.36
CA GLU A 5 21.63 -9.62 22.99
C GLU A 5 21.75 -11.15 22.89
N ASP A 6 22.76 -11.74 23.52
CA ASP A 6 22.95 -13.19 23.52
C ASP A 6 21.82 -13.90 24.27
N GLU A 7 21.36 -13.32 25.38
CA GLU A 7 20.22 -13.84 26.11
C GLU A 7 18.93 -13.74 25.29
N ALA A 8 18.69 -12.64 24.59
CA ALA A 8 17.55 -12.51 23.67
C ALA A 8 17.59 -13.56 22.55
N LYS A 9 18.77 -13.81 21.97
CA LYS A 9 19.00 -14.89 20.98
C LYS A 9 18.77 -16.29 21.58
N ARG A 10 19.16 -16.52 22.84
CA ARG A 10 18.91 -17.80 23.53
C ARG A 10 17.41 -18.01 23.79
N LEU A 11 16.71 -16.96 24.22
CA LEU A 11 15.28 -16.99 24.47
C LEU A 11 14.48 -17.19 23.19
N SER A 12 14.87 -16.57 22.07
CA SER A 12 14.18 -16.74 20.79
C SER A 12 14.21 -18.18 20.26
N ARG A 13 15.25 -18.94 20.60
CA ARG A 13 15.35 -20.38 20.29
C ARG A 13 14.47 -21.25 21.18
N SER A 14 14.10 -20.76 22.37
CA SER A 14 13.40 -21.54 23.40
C SER A 14 11.90 -21.22 23.47
N LEU A 15 11.53 -19.97 23.18
CA LEU A 15 10.17 -19.46 23.30
C LEU A 15 9.43 -19.55 21.96
N LYS A 16 8.25 -20.16 21.97
CA LYS A 16 7.34 -20.14 20.82
C LYS A 16 6.78 -18.73 20.63
N ASN A 17 6.70 -18.26 19.37
CA ASN A 17 6.16 -16.94 19.03
C ASN A 17 6.95 -15.78 19.69
N CYS A 18 8.28 -15.90 19.74
CA CYS A 18 9.19 -14.87 20.22
C CYS A 18 9.72 -14.04 19.05
N GLU A 19 9.78 -12.72 19.24
CA GLU A 19 10.38 -11.80 18.29
C GLU A 19 11.41 -10.95 19.02
N VAL A 20 12.62 -10.89 18.46
CA VAL A 20 13.74 -10.13 19.06
C VAL A 20 13.84 -8.78 18.36
N ARG A 21 13.86 -7.72 19.17
CA ARG A 21 14.09 -6.35 18.74
C ARG A 21 15.27 -5.79 19.53
N THR A 22 16.32 -5.40 18.81
CA THR A 22 17.52 -4.79 19.39
C THR A 22 17.51 -3.30 19.08
N PHE A 23 17.66 -2.47 20.12
CA PHE A 23 17.76 -1.01 20.02
C PHE A 23 19.19 -0.63 20.39
N LYS A 24 19.96 -0.14 19.43
CA LYS A 24 21.43 -0.13 19.53
C LYS A 24 21.95 1.02 20.41
N ASP A 25 21.22 2.11 20.44
CA ASP A 25 21.61 3.34 21.14
C ASP A 25 20.98 3.46 22.53
N ASN A 26 20.43 2.36 23.04
CA ASN A 26 19.70 2.31 24.30
C ASN A 26 20.39 1.44 25.36
N GLY A 27 20.19 1.81 26.62
CA GLY A 27 20.73 1.14 27.79
C GLY A 27 19.89 -0.07 28.24
N HIS A 28 20.29 -0.65 29.38
CA HIS A 28 19.58 -1.78 29.99
C HIS A 28 18.21 -1.40 30.58
N THR A 29 17.88 -0.11 30.62
CA THR A 29 16.63 0.46 31.12
C THR A 29 15.71 0.92 29.99
N LEU A 30 15.67 0.13 28.91
CA LEU A 30 14.96 0.40 27.65
C LEU A 30 13.56 1.01 27.79
N LEU A 31 12.78 0.60 28.81
CA LEU A 31 11.40 1.07 29.02
C LEU A 31 11.31 2.42 29.75
N LEU A 32 12.43 2.94 30.24
CA LEU A 32 12.54 4.24 30.93
C LEU A 32 13.24 5.29 30.08
N GLU A 33 13.73 4.91 28.90
CA GLU A 33 14.47 5.79 28.00
C GLU A 33 13.53 6.45 26.99
N ASP A 34 13.81 7.71 26.69
CA ASP A 34 13.08 8.44 25.65
C ASP A 34 13.34 7.82 24.26
N GLY A 35 12.33 7.90 23.39
CA GLY A 35 12.42 7.42 22.01
C GLY A 35 11.89 6.01 21.76
N ILE A 36 11.55 5.24 22.80
CA ILE A 36 10.97 3.90 22.66
C ILE A 36 9.50 3.88 23.09
N ASN A 37 8.63 3.48 22.17
CA ASN A 37 7.23 3.24 22.46
C ASN A 37 6.92 1.74 22.46
N LEU A 38 6.84 1.14 23.66
CA LEU A 38 6.56 -0.30 23.81
C LEU A 38 5.23 -0.70 23.17
N LEU A 39 4.20 0.15 23.22
CA LEU A 39 2.90 -0.16 22.60
C LEU A 39 3.02 -0.25 21.09
N THR A 40 3.79 0.65 20.47
CA THR A 40 4.09 0.59 19.04
C THR A 40 4.84 -0.69 18.69
N VAL A 41 5.83 -1.09 19.49
CA VAL A 41 6.55 -2.37 19.29
C VAL A 41 5.60 -3.56 19.36
N ILE A 42 4.70 -3.60 20.34
CA ILE A 42 3.69 -4.68 20.49
C ILE A 42 2.75 -4.73 19.27
N LYS A 43 2.32 -3.57 18.75
CA LYS A 43 1.47 -3.46 17.54
C LYS A 43 2.22 -3.93 16.30
N ALA A 44 3.43 -3.39 16.07
CA ALA A 44 4.31 -3.72 14.96
C ALA A 44 4.63 -5.22 14.86
N THR A 45 4.89 -5.86 16.00
CA THR A 45 5.19 -7.29 16.09
C THR A 45 3.94 -8.18 16.12
N SER A 46 2.75 -7.59 15.95
CA SER A 46 1.46 -8.29 15.95
C SER A 46 1.24 -9.16 17.20
N LYS A 47 1.71 -8.68 18.37
CA LYS A 47 1.59 -9.39 19.65
C LYS A 47 0.36 -8.98 20.44
N TYR A 48 -0.20 -7.80 20.18
CA TYR A 48 -1.49 -7.43 20.76
C TYR A 48 -2.60 -8.30 20.19
N ARG A 49 -3.37 -8.93 21.07
CA ARG A 49 -4.53 -9.77 20.74
C ARG A 49 -5.53 -9.78 21.90
N ARG A 50 -6.82 -9.77 21.60
CA ARG A 50 -7.91 -9.82 22.60
C ARG A 50 -8.39 -11.24 22.89
N SER A 51 -7.90 -12.21 22.12
CA SER A 51 -8.24 -13.63 22.28
C SER A 51 -6.98 -14.51 22.24
N ARG A 52 -7.17 -15.84 22.38
CA ARG A 52 -6.07 -16.82 22.29
C ARG A 52 -5.36 -16.80 20.93
N ARG A 53 -6.05 -16.40 19.85
CA ARG A 53 -5.51 -16.31 18.49
C ARG A 53 -5.53 -14.85 18.04
N LEU A 54 -4.46 -14.43 17.37
CA LEU A 54 -4.40 -13.11 16.74
C LEU A 54 -5.44 -13.02 15.62
N ASP A 55 -6.17 -11.92 15.58
CA ASP A 55 -7.07 -11.55 14.51
C ASP A 55 -6.75 -10.14 14.00
N PHE A 56 -6.20 -10.04 12.79
CA PHE A 56 -5.70 -8.78 12.23
C PHE A 56 -6.79 -7.71 12.02
N VAL A 57 -8.06 -8.10 12.03
CA VAL A 57 -9.18 -7.16 11.88
C VAL A 57 -9.68 -6.76 13.26
N SER A 58 -10.11 -7.71 14.09
CA SER A 58 -10.71 -7.35 15.38
C SER A 58 -9.70 -6.89 16.41
N ASP A 59 -8.45 -7.37 16.38
CA ASP A 59 -7.40 -6.94 17.33
C ASP A 59 -6.71 -5.65 16.91
N PHE A 60 -7.03 -5.07 15.76
CA PHE A 60 -6.41 -3.83 15.31
C PHE A 60 -6.69 -2.67 16.27
N ILE A 61 -5.66 -1.85 16.49
CA ILE A 61 -5.74 -0.57 17.21
C ILE A 61 -5.25 0.53 16.26
N PRO A 62 -6.04 1.59 16.04
CA PRO A 62 -5.63 2.78 15.29
C PRO A 62 -4.25 3.32 15.70
N PRO A 63 -3.50 3.94 14.76
CA PRO A 63 -2.28 4.65 15.09
C PRO A 63 -2.57 5.86 15.98
N SER A 64 -1.69 6.12 16.94
CA SER A 64 -1.66 7.36 17.71
C SER A 64 -1.07 8.52 16.88
N GLN A 65 -1.24 9.75 17.34
CA GLN A 65 -0.60 10.95 16.77
C GLN A 65 0.94 10.81 16.70
N GLN A 66 1.57 10.19 17.70
CA GLN A 66 3.01 9.97 17.70
C GLN A 66 3.42 8.96 16.62
N GLU A 67 2.68 7.86 16.48
CA GLU A 67 2.92 6.87 15.42
C GLU A 67 2.67 7.46 14.04
N PHE A 68 1.67 8.33 13.89
CA PHE A 68 1.42 9.11 12.68
C PHE A 68 2.66 9.94 12.32
N LYS A 69 3.17 10.73 13.27
CA LYS A 69 4.34 11.58 13.06
C LYS A 69 5.57 10.76 12.69
N ILE A 70 5.89 9.70 13.43
CA ILE A 70 7.09 8.88 13.14
C ILE A 70 6.95 8.18 11.78
N GLY A 71 5.77 7.62 11.48
CA GLY A 71 5.52 6.94 10.22
C GLY A 71 5.66 7.84 9.00
N PHE A 72 5.11 9.05 9.07
CA PHE A 72 5.05 9.97 7.94
C PHE A 72 6.18 11.00 7.88
N ASP A 73 6.85 11.30 8.99
CA ASP A 73 7.99 12.23 9.01
C ASP A 73 9.32 11.49 8.92
N ASN A 74 9.49 10.37 9.64
CA ASN A 74 10.78 9.67 9.68
C ASN A 74 10.93 8.63 8.57
N PHE A 75 9.93 7.75 8.40
CA PHE A 75 10.06 6.65 7.42
C PHE A 75 9.72 7.06 6.00
N THR A 76 8.71 7.94 5.83
CA THR A 76 8.22 8.32 4.50
C THR A 76 8.28 9.83 4.26
N GLY A 77 8.82 10.61 5.21
CA GLY A 77 8.84 12.07 5.10
C GLY A 77 9.67 12.56 3.93
N LEU A 78 10.83 11.96 3.69
CA LEU A 78 11.67 12.32 2.54
C LEU A 78 10.97 12.06 1.21
N ILE A 79 10.40 10.86 1.02
CA ILE A 79 9.70 10.54 -0.23
C ILE A 79 8.48 11.44 -0.41
N GLN A 80 7.69 11.69 0.63
CA GLN A 80 6.53 12.59 0.54
C GLN A 80 6.91 14.04 0.29
N TYR A 81 8.00 14.52 0.91
CA TYR A 81 8.53 15.85 0.67
C TYR A 81 8.96 16.00 -0.78
N CYS A 82 9.72 15.02 -1.27
CA CYS A 82 10.23 14.98 -2.63
C CYS A 82 9.12 14.86 -3.66
N THR A 83 8.16 13.96 -3.48
CA THR A 83 7.11 13.70 -4.47
C THR A 83 5.88 14.58 -4.33
N SER A 84 5.74 15.29 -3.21
CA SER A 84 4.62 16.22 -2.94
C SER A 84 3.26 15.71 -3.47
N PRO A 85 2.76 14.54 -2.99
CA PRO A 85 1.59 13.86 -3.52
C PRO A 85 0.38 14.78 -3.78
N VAL A 86 -0.30 14.57 -4.90
CA VAL A 86 -1.52 15.29 -5.27
C VAL A 86 -2.66 14.30 -5.40
N ILE A 87 -3.73 14.53 -4.64
CA ILE A 87 -4.91 13.66 -4.64
C ILE A 87 -6.08 14.41 -5.30
N PHE A 88 -6.75 13.72 -6.20
CA PHE A 88 -8.01 14.13 -6.83
C PHE A 88 -9.07 13.05 -6.63
N SER A 89 -10.33 13.46 -6.67
CA SER A 89 -11.48 12.55 -6.70
C SER A 89 -12.58 13.07 -7.62
N THR A 90 -13.38 12.16 -8.15
CA THR A 90 -14.53 12.46 -9.02
C THR A 90 -15.81 12.52 -8.19
N LEU A 91 -16.52 13.64 -8.26
CA LEU A 91 -17.83 13.82 -7.62
C LEU A 91 -18.95 13.06 -8.35
N GLU A 92 -20.14 13.00 -7.74
CA GLU A 92 -21.31 12.30 -8.32
C GLU A 92 -21.72 12.84 -9.70
N ASP A 93 -21.57 14.15 -9.91
CA ASP A 93 -21.84 14.86 -11.16
C ASP A 93 -20.75 14.67 -12.24
N GLY A 94 -19.68 13.93 -11.92
CA GLY A 94 -18.57 13.65 -12.83
C GLY A 94 -17.42 14.65 -12.73
N LYS A 95 -17.57 15.75 -11.96
CA LYS A 95 -16.52 16.75 -11.82
C LYS A 95 -15.33 16.21 -11.04
N ILE A 96 -14.13 16.42 -11.56
CA ILE A 96 -12.88 16.12 -10.83
C ILE A 96 -12.52 17.29 -9.92
N VAL A 97 -12.29 17.01 -8.65
CA VAL A 97 -11.87 17.98 -7.63
C VAL A 97 -10.61 17.53 -6.91
N ARG A 98 -9.87 18.49 -6.36
CA ARG A 98 -8.74 18.20 -5.47
C ARG A 98 -9.26 17.64 -4.15
N GLY A 99 -8.52 16.70 -3.58
CA GLY A 99 -8.87 15.98 -2.35
C GLY A 99 -9.73 14.75 -2.61
N LEU A 100 -10.31 14.24 -1.54
CA LEU A 100 -11.07 12.99 -1.45
C LEU A 100 -12.59 13.23 -1.35
N ALA A 101 -13.09 14.43 -1.64
CA ALA A 101 -14.52 14.75 -1.54
C ALA A 101 -15.44 13.77 -2.29
N GLY A 102 -14.99 13.22 -3.44
CA GLY A 102 -15.73 12.21 -4.21
C GLY A 102 -15.70 10.79 -3.64
N VAL A 103 -14.90 10.53 -2.59
CA VAL A 103 -14.80 9.21 -1.95
C VAL A 103 -15.76 9.10 -0.77
N PRO A 104 -16.57 8.02 -0.64
CA PRO A 104 -17.51 7.86 0.46
C PRO A 104 -16.83 7.82 1.84
N SER A 105 -17.40 8.55 2.81
CA SER A 105 -16.90 8.59 4.18
C SER A 105 -17.36 7.41 5.04
N GLU A 106 -18.45 6.74 4.64
CA GLU A 106 -18.99 5.56 5.32
C GLU A 106 -18.73 4.29 4.51
N GLY A 107 -18.40 3.20 5.20
CA GLY A 107 -18.10 1.91 4.58
C GLY A 107 -19.25 0.90 4.59
N PRO A 108 -19.05 -0.27 3.96
CA PRO A 108 -17.77 -0.74 3.42
C PRO A 108 -17.41 -0.09 2.08
N VAL A 109 -16.16 0.39 1.96
CA VAL A 109 -15.61 0.93 0.70
C VAL A 109 -14.43 0.06 0.27
N LEU A 110 -14.38 -0.31 -1.00
CA LEU A 110 -13.27 -1.02 -1.61
C LEU A 110 -12.57 -0.10 -2.62
N LEU A 111 -11.41 0.43 -2.23
CA LEU A 111 -10.50 1.17 -3.09
C LEU A 111 -9.73 0.17 -3.95
N VAL A 112 -9.87 0.27 -5.28
CA VAL A 112 -9.25 -0.66 -6.25
C VAL A 112 -8.39 0.13 -7.23
N GLY A 113 -7.11 -0.21 -7.38
CA GLY A 113 -6.21 0.56 -8.24
C GLY A 113 -4.99 -0.21 -8.73
N TYR A 114 -4.11 0.52 -9.41
CA TYR A 114 -2.79 0.06 -9.88
C TYR A 114 -1.74 0.11 -8.75
N HIS A 115 -0.97 -0.96 -8.59
CA HIS A 115 0.11 -1.05 -7.62
C HIS A 115 1.45 -0.64 -8.23
N MET A 116 1.94 0.56 -7.87
CA MET A 116 3.25 1.02 -8.35
C MET A 116 4.38 0.14 -7.80
N LEU A 117 5.53 0.18 -8.46
CA LEU A 117 6.75 -0.53 -8.12
C LEU A 117 7.02 -0.44 -6.62
N VAL A 118 7.14 -1.61 -5.99
CA VAL A 118 7.36 -1.83 -4.55
C VAL A 118 6.39 -1.10 -3.61
N GLY A 119 5.26 -0.60 -4.10
CA GLY A 119 4.24 0.07 -3.30
C GLY A 119 4.60 1.49 -2.85
N VAL A 120 5.40 2.23 -3.64
CA VAL A 120 5.84 3.59 -3.28
C VAL A 120 4.70 4.60 -3.10
N GLU A 121 3.54 4.34 -3.68
CA GLU A 121 2.32 5.16 -3.57
C GLU A 121 1.67 5.12 -2.17
N LEU A 122 1.88 4.04 -1.42
CA LEU A 122 1.05 3.72 -0.26
C LEU A 122 1.09 4.82 0.81
N ALA A 123 2.26 5.40 1.05
CA ALA A 123 2.45 6.41 2.08
C ALA A 123 1.63 7.67 1.81
N GLY A 124 1.59 8.14 0.56
CA GLY A 124 0.83 9.32 0.17
C GLY A 124 -0.67 9.09 0.29
N LEU A 125 -1.15 7.93 -0.19
CA LEU A 125 -2.54 7.51 -0.10
C LEU A 125 -3.00 7.42 1.37
N VAL A 126 -2.30 6.64 2.19
CA VAL A 126 -2.70 6.43 3.60
C VAL A 126 -2.69 7.74 4.38
N LYS A 127 -1.67 8.59 4.17
CA LYS A 127 -1.63 9.91 4.80
C LYS A 127 -2.81 10.76 4.39
N GLY A 128 -3.12 10.87 3.09
CA GLY A 128 -4.23 11.67 2.57
C GLY A 128 -5.57 11.30 3.19
N PHE A 129 -5.89 10.00 3.26
CA PHE A 129 -7.13 9.52 3.89
C PHE A 129 -7.19 9.82 5.39
N LEU A 130 -6.08 9.66 6.10
CA LEU A 130 -6.02 9.97 7.53
C LEU A 130 -6.15 11.48 7.79
N THR A 131 -5.51 12.33 6.98
CA THR A 131 -5.52 13.78 7.21
C THR A 131 -6.82 14.45 6.76
N GLU A 132 -7.36 14.07 5.60
CA GLU A 132 -8.53 14.75 5.04
C GLU A 132 -9.85 14.17 5.54
N LYS A 133 -9.93 12.84 5.72
CA LYS A 133 -11.16 12.16 6.09
C LYS A 133 -11.14 11.51 7.47
N ASN A 134 -10.00 11.47 8.15
CA ASN A 134 -9.82 10.70 9.39
C ASN A 134 -10.20 9.22 9.20
N ILE A 135 -9.89 8.65 8.04
CA ILE A 135 -10.21 7.27 7.66
C ILE A 135 -8.93 6.43 7.66
N ILE A 136 -8.99 5.27 8.32
CA ILE A 136 -7.92 4.28 8.31
C ILE A 136 -8.16 3.33 7.14
N VAL A 137 -7.33 3.45 6.10
CA VAL A 137 -7.33 2.54 4.96
C VAL A 137 -6.70 1.21 5.35
N ARG A 138 -7.42 0.11 5.10
CA ARG A 138 -7.03 -1.27 5.43
C ARG A 138 -6.46 -1.97 4.20
N GLY A 139 -5.14 -1.90 4.02
CA GLY A 139 -4.45 -2.55 2.90
C GLY A 139 -4.40 -4.07 3.03
N LEU A 140 -4.78 -4.79 1.98
CA LEU A 140 -4.58 -6.24 1.87
C LEU A 140 -3.15 -6.51 1.38
N ALA A 141 -2.31 -7.02 2.28
CA ALA A 141 -0.87 -7.12 2.08
C ALA A 141 -0.41 -8.58 2.01
N HIS A 142 0.66 -8.84 1.26
CA HIS A 142 1.23 -10.18 1.11
C HIS A 142 1.63 -10.78 2.47
N PRO A 143 1.31 -12.05 2.79
CA PRO A 143 1.58 -12.64 4.11
C PRO A 143 3.05 -12.63 4.53
N GLN A 144 3.97 -12.57 3.57
CA GLN A 144 5.40 -12.43 3.82
C GLN A 144 5.72 -11.20 4.69
N LEU A 145 4.95 -10.12 4.56
CA LEU A 145 5.09 -8.91 5.37
C LEU A 145 4.69 -9.11 6.84
N PHE A 146 4.23 -10.30 7.24
CA PHE A 146 3.79 -10.62 8.61
C PHE A 146 4.58 -11.79 9.22
N VAL A 147 5.57 -12.32 8.48
CA VAL A 147 6.49 -13.32 9.02
C VAL A 147 7.35 -12.67 10.11
N GLN A 148 7.48 -13.38 11.23
CA GLN A 148 8.28 -12.92 12.36
C GLN A 148 9.76 -13.20 12.12
N GLY A 149 10.61 -12.26 12.52
CA GLY A 149 12.06 -12.37 12.38
C GLY A 149 12.80 -11.58 13.45
N SER A 150 14.11 -11.81 13.55
CA SER A 150 14.97 -10.96 14.37
C SER A 150 15.31 -9.71 13.55
N ALA A 151 15.03 -8.53 14.10
CA ALA A 151 15.35 -7.27 13.46
C ALA A 151 15.96 -6.28 14.46
N SER A 152 16.80 -5.38 13.96
CA SER A 152 17.11 -4.15 14.67
C SER A 152 15.93 -3.21 14.59
N GLU A 153 15.55 -2.60 15.71
CA GLU A 153 14.57 -1.50 15.83
C GLU A 153 13.26 -1.68 15.03
N LEU A 154 12.45 -0.62 14.91
CA LEU A 154 11.25 -0.65 14.08
C LEU A 154 11.59 -0.24 12.66
N SER A 155 11.05 -0.98 11.69
CA SER A 155 11.27 -0.76 10.26
C SER A 155 10.06 -0.12 9.58
N PHE A 156 10.22 0.28 8.32
CA PHE A 156 9.09 0.69 7.48
C PHE A 156 8.00 -0.41 7.40
N VAL A 157 8.40 -1.68 7.28
CA VAL A 157 7.47 -2.83 7.24
C VAL A 157 6.66 -2.94 8.53
N ASP A 158 7.27 -2.71 9.69
CA ASP A 158 6.57 -2.67 10.97
C ASP A 158 5.48 -1.59 10.97
N TYR A 159 5.78 -0.41 10.43
CA TYR A 159 4.83 0.68 10.35
C TYR A 159 3.66 0.39 9.40
N THR A 160 3.86 -0.39 8.32
CA THR A 160 2.72 -0.83 7.49
C THR A 160 1.67 -1.58 8.33
N ARG A 161 2.09 -2.41 9.29
CA ARG A 161 1.20 -3.15 10.20
C ARG A 161 0.55 -2.20 11.22
N VAL A 162 1.32 -1.25 11.77
CA VAL A 162 0.81 -0.22 12.69
C VAL A 162 -0.30 0.61 12.02
N PHE A 163 -0.17 0.92 10.73
CA PHE A 163 -1.17 1.66 9.95
C PHE A 163 -2.30 0.78 9.37
N GLY A 164 -2.31 -0.52 9.65
CA GLY A 164 -3.47 -1.36 9.36
C GLY A 164 -3.37 -2.28 8.16
N ALA A 165 -2.16 -2.49 7.62
CA ALA A 165 -1.93 -3.60 6.70
C ALA A 165 -2.42 -4.91 7.32
N THR A 166 -3.16 -5.68 6.52
CA THR A 166 -3.81 -6.92 6.93
C THR A 166 -3.42 -8.03 5.95
N PRO A 167 -3.02 -9.23 6.40
CA PRO A 167 -2.64 -10.30 5.47
C PRO A 167 -3.79 -10.62 4.52
N VAL A 168 -3.49 -10.69 3.22
CA VAL A 168 -4.47 -11.03 2.20
C VAL A 168 -4.92 -12.49 2.36
N THR A 169 -6.17 -12.66 2.79
CA THR A 169 -6.86 -13.95 2.89
C THR A 169 -8.36 -13.72 2.70
N ALA A 170 -9.09 -14.72 2.18
CA ALA A 170 -10.55 -14.62 2.05
C ALA A 170 -11.24 -14.30 3.39
N LYS A 171 -10.73 -14.88 4.49
CA LYS A 171 -11.25 -14.63 5.85
C LYS A 171 -11.06 -13.17 6.28
N ASN A 172 -9.86 -12.61 6.11
CA ASN A 172 -9.60 -11.22 6.50
C ASN A 172 -10.37 -10.25 5.61
N PHE A 173 -10.43 -10.50 4.30
CA PHE A 173 -11.19 -9.68 3.37
C PHE A 173 -12.69 -9.66 3.71
N TYR A 174 -13.29 -10.83 3.95
CA TYR A 174 -14.66 -10.95 4.44
C TYR A 174 -14.88 -10.15 5.73
N LYS A 175 -13.96 -10.27 6.70
CA LYS A 175 -14.08 -9.57 7.98
C LYS A 175 -14.03 -8.06 7.82
N LEU A 176 -13.08 -7.53 7.06
CA LEU A 176 -12.96 -6.10 6.79
C LEU A 176 -14.25 -5.53 6.17
N LEU A 177 -14.83 -6.23 5.20
CA LEU A 177 -16.10 -5.85 4.58
C LEU A 177 -17.24 -5.89 5.61
N SER A 178 -17.33 -6.96 6.40
CA SER A 178 -18.36 -7.10 7.44
C SER A 178 -18.27 -6.03 8.54
N THR A 179 -17.07 -5.51 8.81
CA THR A 179 -16.83 -4.42 9.76
C THR A 179 -16.91 -3.04 9.13
N LYS A 180 -17.45 -2.93 7.90
CA LYS A 180 -17.65 -1.66 7.18
C LYS A 180 -16.37 -0.85 7.00
N SER A 181 -15.23 -1.49 6.82
CA SER A 181 -13.94 -0.82 6.67
C SER A 181 -13.75 -0.20 5.27
N HIS A 182 -12.86 0.79 5.17
CA HIS A 182 -12.26 1.22 3.90
C HIS A 182 -11.06 0.33 3.59
N ILE A 183 -11.15 -0.42 2.50
CA ILE A 183 -10.20 -1.49 2.15
C ILE A 183 -9.43 -1.06 0.91
N LEU A 184 -8.12 -1.23 0.93
CA LEU A 184 -7.27 -1.03 -0.25
C LEU A 184 -6.90 -2.39 -0.84
N LEU A 185 -7.26 -2.59 -2.10
CA LEU A 185 -7.03 -3.81 -2.85
C LEU A 185 -6.32 -3.49 -4.17
N TYR A 186 -5.22 -4.18 -4.40
CA TYR A 186 -4.55 -4.24 -5.69
C TYR A 186 -4.79 -5.63 -6.27
N PRO A 187 -5.69 -5.79 -7.25
CA PRO A 187 -5.98 -7.12 -7.80
C PRO A 187 -4.76 -7.79 -8.42
N GLY A 188 -3.83 -7.02 -9.00
CA GLY A 188 -2.57 -7.55 -9.52
C GLY A 188 -1.57 -7.98 -8.44
N GLY A 189 -1.65 -7.40 -7.23
CA GLY A 189 -0.89 -7.82 -6.05
C GLY A 189 0.62 -7.71 -6.27
N ALA A 190 1.39 -8.64 -5.71
CA ALA A 190 2.85 -8.59 -5.77
C ALA A 190 3.42 -8.67 -7.20
N ARG A 191 2.72 -9.33 -8.14
CA ARG A 191 3.14 -9.41 -9.54
C ARG A 191 3.11 -8.05 -10.25
N GLU A 192 2.15 -7.22 -9.88
CA GLU A 192 2.01 -5.85 -10.38
C GLU A 192 2.97 -4.90 -9.64
N ALA A 193 3.09 -5.03 -8.32
CA ALA A 193 4.05 -4.27 -7.52
C ALA A 193 5.52 -4.55 -7.90
N LEU A 194 5.79 -5.71 -8.51
CA LEU A 194 7.10 -6.13 -8.98
C LEU A 194 7.06 -6.33 -10.50
N HIS A 195 6.40 -5.41 -11.19
CA HIS A 195 6.33 -5.39 -12.64
C HIS A 195 7.74 -5.32 -13.26
N ARG A 196 7.84 -5.79 -14.50
CA ARG A 196 9.07 -5.83 -15.29
C ARG A 196 9.23 -4.55 -16.08
N LYS A 197 10.36 -4.42 -16.78
CA LYS A 197 10.60 -3.30 -17.68
C LYS A 197 9.53 -3.25 -18.78
N GLY A 198 8.97 -2.07 -19.01
CA GLY A 198 7.90 -1.86 -20.00
C GLY A 198 6.53 -2.35 -19.55
N GLU A 199 6.39 -2.74 -18.28
CA GLU A 199 5.12 -3.09 -17.65
C GLU A 199 4.60 -2.01 -16.71
N GLU A 200 5.32 -0.89 -16.56
CA GLU A 200 4.84 0.27 -15.82
C GLU A 200 3.43 0.67 -16.30
N TYR A 201 2.55 0.94 -15.34
CA TYR A 201 1.16 1.34 -15.56
C TYR A 201 0.25 0.28 -16.22
N LYS A 202 0.69 -0.99 -16.31
CA LYS A 202 -0.17 -2.08 -16.79
C LYS A 202 -0.89 -2.77 -15.64
N LEU A 203 -2.18 -3.01 -15.81
CA LEU A 203 -2.99 -3.78 -14.86
C LEU A 203 -2.83 -5.29 -15.10
N ILE A 204 -2.03 -5.94 -14.26
CA ILE A 204 -1.70 -7.37 -14.35
C ILE A 204 -2.64 -8.14 -13.42
N TRP A 205 -3.90 -8.18 -13.81
CA TRP A 205 -5.00 -8.68 -12.99
C TRP A 205 -5.29 -10.17 -13.22
N PRO A 206 -5.83 -10.89 -12.21
CA PRO A 206 -6.22 -12.29 -12.39
C PRO A 206 -7.42 -12.42 -13.35
N ASP A 207 -7.62 -13.61 -13.91
CA ASP A 207 -8.82 -13.88 -14.73
C ASP A 207 -10.11 -13.99 -13.89
N ARG A 208 -9.99 -13.96 -12.56
CA ARG A 208 -11.10 -14.20 -11.62
C ARG A 208 -11.64 -12.90 -11.03
N GLN A 209 -12.95 -12.72 -11.14
CA GLN A 209 -13.73 -11.58 -10.65
C GLN A 209 -14.18 -11.68 -9.18
N GLU A 210 -13.50 -12.48 -8.35
CA GLU A 210 -13.97 -12.85 -7.01
C GLU A 210 -14.14 -11.66 -6.06
N PHE A 211 -13.33 -10.60 -6.22
CA PHE A 211 -13.46 -9.42 -5.37
C PHE A 211 -14.76 -8.66 -5.66
N VAL A 212 -15.25 -8.66 -6.91
CA VAL A 212 -16.51 -8.02 -7.30
C VAL A 212 -17.68 -8.71 -6.62
N ARG A 213 -17.71 -10.05 -6.68
CA ARG A 213 -18.72 -10.87 -5.99
C ARG A 213 -18.70 -10.63 -4.49
N MET A 214 -17.51 -10.57 -3.90
CA MET A 214 -17.37 -10.32 -2.47
C MET A 214 -17.83 -8.90 -2.10
N ALA A 215 -17.52 -7.87 -2.90
CA ALA A 215 -18.01 -6.52 -2.69
C ALA A 215 -19.54 -6.46 -2.73
N ALA A 216 -20.16 -7.05 -3.77
CA ALA A 216 -21.61 -7.13 -3.93
C ALA A 216 -22.29 -7.86 -2.76
N LYS A 217 -21.68 -8.94 -2.24
CA LYS A 217 -22.19 -9.68 -1.08
C LYS A 217 -22.41 -8.80 0.15
N PHE A 218 -21.56 -7.79 0.32
CA PHE A 218 -21.61 -6.86 1.45
C PHE A 218 -22.20 -5.50 1.10
N GLY A 219 -22.66 -5.31 -0.14
CA GLY A 219 -23.12 -4.02 -0.66
C GLY A 219 -22.05 -2.95 -0.53
N ALA A 220 -20.78 -3.30 -0.77
CA ALA A 220 -19.66 -2.37 -0.67
C ALA A 220 -19.59 -1.43 -1.87
N THR A 221 -19.26 -0.18 -1.64
CA THR A 221 -19.00 0.77 -2.72
C THR A 221 -17.58 0.56 -3.24
N ILE A 222 -17.43 0.29 -4.53
CA ILE A 222 -16.12 0.16 -5.17
C ILE A 222 -15.69 1.54 -5.67
N VAL A 223 -14.48 1.96 -5.35
CA VAL A 223 -13.90 3.21 -5.88
C VAL A 223 -12.66 2.86 -6.69
N PRO A 224 -12.75 2.83 -8.03
CA PRO A 224 -11.58 2.64 -8.87
C PRO A 224 -10.66 3.86 -8.74
N PHE A 225 -9.34 3.68 -8.72
CA PHE A 225 -8.41 4.80 -8.73
C PHE A 225 -7.17 4.52 -9.57
N GLY A 226 -6.69 5.56 -10.26
CA GLY A 226 -5.40 5.58 -10.93
C GLY A 226 -4.35 6.27 -10.06
N VAL A 227 -3.10 5.85 -10.19
CA VAL A 227 -1.95 6.51 -9.58
C VAL A 227 -0.77 6.50 -10.54
N VAL A 228 -0.03 7.61 -10.62
CA VAL A 228 1.15 7.75 -11.49
C VAL A 228 2.29 8.50 -10.79
N GLY A 229 3.51 8.32 -11.30
CA GLY A 229 4.71 9.06 -10.90
C GLY A 229 5.86 8.18 -10.42
N GLU A 230 5.78 6.86 -10.51
CA GLU A 230 6.92 5.99 -10.20
C GLU A 230 8.10 6.19 -11.16
N ASP A 231 7.80 6.38 -12.45
CA ASP A 231 8.76 6.62 -13.52
C ASP A 231 9.48 7.98 -13.37
N ASP A 232 8.87 8.89 -12.63
CA ASP A 232 9.39 10.21 -12.29
C ASP A 232 10.42 10.17 -11.14
N ILE A 233 10.48 9.08 -10.38
CA ILE A 233 11.34 8.99 -9.19
C ILE A 233 12.40 7.91 -9.27
N VAL A 234 12.15 6.85 -10.06
CA VAL A 234 13.07 5.74 -10.22
C VAL A 234 13.12 5.26 -11.67
N GLU A 235 14.26 4.71 -12.04
CA GLU A 235 14.45 3.92 -13.26
C GLU A 235 14.63 2.46 -12.89
N LEU A 236 13.82 1.57 -13.45
CA LEU A 236 13.97 0.13 -13.28
C LEU A 236 15.09 -0.39 -14.19
N VAL A 237 16.25 -0.70 -13.61
CA VAL A 237 17.44 -1.15 -14.34
C VAL A 237 17.67 -2.65 -14.29
N LEU A 238 17.16 -3.34 -13.27
CA LEU A 238 17.17 -4.80 -13.17
C LEU A 238 15.81 -5.29 -12.71
N ASP A 239 15.09 -5.98 -13.59
CA ASP A 239 13.87 -6.70 -13.22
C ASP A 239 14.15 -8.18 -12.92
N TYR A 240 13.09 -8.96 -12.68
CA TYR A 240 13.21 -10.38 -12.42
C TYR A 240 13.99 -11.12 -13.53
N ASP A 241 13.68 -10.87 -14.80
CA ASP A 241 14.27 -11.61 -15.92
C ASP A 241 15.76 -11.30 -16.05
N ASP A 242 16.17 -10.06 -15.77
CA ASP A 242 17.58 -9.68 -15.70
C ASP A 242 18.30 -10.39 -14.55
N LEU A 243 17.73 -10.37 -13.35
CA LEU A 243 18.32 -11.00 -12.16
C LEU A 243 18.49 -12.52 -12.36
N MET A 244 17.55 -13.15 -13.06
CA MET A 244 17.61 -14.58 -13.36
C MET A 244 18.71 -14.96 -14.37
N ARG A 245 19.23 -13.99 -15.14
CA ARG A 245 20.35 -14.18 -16.06
C ARG A 245 21.72 -14.03 -15.39
N ILE A 246 21.78 -13.44 -14.20
CA ILE A 246 23.03 -13.24 -13.46
C ILE A 246 23.34 -14.51 -12.63
N PRO A 247 24.47 -15.22 -12.87
CA PRO A 247 24.87 -16.36 -12.07
C PRO A 247 24.98 -16.01 -10.58
N VAL A 248 24.70 -16.96 -9.69
CA VAL A 248 24.65 -16.79 -8.22
C VAL A 248 23.47 -15.94 -7.74
N VAL A 249 23.19 -14.81 -8.38
CA VAL A 249 22.02 -13.97 -8.06
C VAL A 249 20.72 -14.73 -8.32
N ASN A 250 20.65 -15.46 -9.42
CA ASN A 250 19.50 -16.30 -9.75
C ASN A 250 19.19 -17.36 -8.67
N ASP A 251 20.21 -17.99 -8.08
CA ASP A 251 20.07 -18.98 -7.02
C ASP A 251 19.55 -18.34 -5.73
N LEU A 252 20.05 -17.14 -5.38
CA LEU A 252 19.55 -16.36 -4.24
C LEU A 252 18.08 -15.96 -4.41
N VAL A 253 17.69 -15.50 -5.60
CA VAL A 253 16.30 -15.13 -5.91
C VAL A 253 15.39 -16.36 -5.82
N ARG A 254 15.80 -17.50 -6.38
CA ARG A 254 15.06 -18.77 -6.28
C ARG A 254 14.92 -19.24 -4.84
N GLN A 255 16.01 -19.21 -4.07
CA GLN A 255 16.02 -19.62 -2.67
C GLN A 255 15.09 -18.75 -1.85
N SER A 256 15.19 -17.43 -1.97
CA SER A 256 14.30 -16.47 -1.30
C SER A 256 12.84 -16.72 -1.67
N SER A 257 12.52 -16.83 -2.96
CA SER A 257 11.14 -17.08 -3.43
C SER A 257 10.57 -18.41 -2.95
N SER A 258 11.39 -19.47 -2.86
CA SER A 258 10.95 -20.81 -2.44
C SER A 258 10.53 -20.89 -0.97
N GLN A 259 11.04 -19.98 -0.13
CA GLN A 259 10.77 -19.94 1.30
C GLN A 259 9.54 -19.07 1.66
N MET A 260 8.96 -18.39 0.68
CA MET A 260 7.88 -17.41 0.88
C MET A 260 6.50 -18.05 0.73
N ALA A 261 5.54 -17.55 1.50
CA ALA A 261 4.15 -17.99 1.41
C ALA A 261 3.55 -17.61 0.05
N ARG A 262 2.96 -18.57 -0.66
CA ARG A 262 2.22 -18.33 -1.90
C ARG A 262 0.76 -18.02 -1.61
N VAL A 263 0.25 -16.92 -2.16
CA VAL A 263 -1.14 -16.47 -1.97
C VAL A 263 -2.04 -17.06 -3.06
N ARG A 264 -1.51 -17.30 -4.26
CA ARG A 264 -2.26 -17.71 -5.46
C ARG A 264 -2.09 -19.16 -5.87
N ASN A 265 -1.84 -20.08 -4.93
CA ASN A 265 -1.74 -21.52 -5.24
C ASN A 265 -2.96 -22.01 -6.04
N GLY A 266 -2.74 -22.46 -7.28
CA GLY A 266 -3.80 -22.96 -8.18
C GLY A 266 -4.49 -21.89 -9.04
N THR A 267 -3.93 -20.68 -9.14
CA THR A 267 -4.37 -19.66 -10.10
C THR A 267 -3.60 -19.83 -11.41
N GLU A 268 -4.28 -19.68 -12.55
CA GLU A 268 -3.68 -19.67 -13.89
C GLU A 268 -3.40 -18.22 -14.34
N GLY A 269 -2.66 -18.03 -15.43
CA GLY A 269 -2.35 -16.71 -15.98
C GLY A 269 -1.13 -15.99 -15.36
N GLU A 270 -0.87 -14.76 -15.81
CA GLU A 270 0.36 -14.00 -15.48
C GLU A 270 0.53 -13.71 -13.97
N VAL A 271 -0.59 -13.58 -13.27
CA VAL A 271 -0.68 -13.36 -11.83
C VAL A 271 -0.25 -14.54 -10.97
N ALA A 272 -0.19 -15.75 -11.53
CA ALA A 272 0.23 -16.95 -10.84
C ALA A 272 1.73 -16.92 -10.49
N ASN A 273 2.48 -16.08 -11.20
CA ASN A 273 3.91 -15.93 -11.04
C ASN A 273 4.26 -14.98 -9.88
N GLU A 274 4.10 -15.46 -8.65
CA GLU A 274 4.37 -14.70 -7.42
C GLU A 274 5.86 -14.71 -7.03
N ASN A 275 6.77 -14.53 -7.99
CA ASN A 275 8.19 -14.46 -7.68
C ASN A 275 8.47 -13.13 -6.97
N LEU A 276 8.78 -13.22 -5.68
CA LEU A 276 9.20 -12.08 -4.89
C LEU A 276 10.71 -11.88 -5.10
N PHE A 277 11.07 -10.71 -5.59
CA PHE A 277 12.44 -10.30 -5.82
C PHE A 277 12.62 -8.83 -5.41
N LEU A 278 13.87 -8.40 -5.25
CA LEU A 278 14.20 -6.99 -5.06
C LEU A 278 14.64 -6.43 -6.41
N PRO A 279 13.87 -5.50 -7.02
CA PRO A 279 14.28 -4.87 -8.28
C PRO A 279 15.51 -3.99 -8.07
N GLY A 280 16.39 -3.96 -9.07
CA GLY A 280 17.46 -2.97 -9.14
C GLY A 280 16.92 -1.69 -9.73
N VAL A 281 17.00 -0.59 -8.98
CA VAL A 281 16.49 0.73 -9.39
C VAL A 281 17.56 1.81 -9.24
N ILE A 282 17.52 2.81 -10.12
CA ILE A 282 18.32 4.03 -10.01
C ILE A 282 17.39 5.20 -9.66
N PRO A 283 17.65 5.97 -8.59
CA PRO A 283 16.83 7.14 -8.25
C PRO A 283 17.02 8.27 -9.29
N LYS A 284 15.93 8.97 -9.62
CA LYS A 284 15.91 10.16 -10.47
C LYS A 284 15.69 11.44 -9.65
N LEU A 285 15.86 12.59 -10.28
CA LEU A 285 15.38 13.85 -9.70
C LEU A 285 13.84 13.79 -9.63
N PRO A 286 13.24 13.84 -8.43
CA PRO A 286 11.89 13.33 -8.25
C PRO A 286 10.84 14.24 -8.89
N GLY A 287 9.94 13.64 -9.67
CA GLY A 287 8.68 14.28 -10.05
C GLY A 287 7.66 14.28 -8.92
N ARG A 288 6.37 14.11 -9.22
CA ARG A 288 5.30 13.99 -8.21
C ARG A 288 4.53 12.69 -8.34
N PHE A 289 3.86 12.32 -7.25
CA PHE A 289 2.80 11.34 -7.30
C PHE A 289 1.44 12.02 -7.49
N TYR A 290 0.63 11.46 -8.37
CA TYR A 290 -0.74 11.92 -8.60
C TYR A 290 -1.71 10.75 -8.45
N TYR A 291 -2.80 10.98 -7.74
CA TYR A 291 -3.87 10.01 -7.49
C TYR A 291 -5.17 10.57 -8.03
N LEU A 292 -5.97 9.74 -8.70
CA LEU A 292 -7.31 10.10 -9.15
C LEU A 292 -8.27 8.98 -8.78
N PHE A 293 -9.09 9.23 -7.76
CA PHE A 293 -10.20 8.38 -7.37
C PHE A 293 -11.39 8.65 -8.29
N GLY A 294 -11.83 7.62 -9.01
CA GLY A 294 -12.98 7.70 -9.92
C GLY A 294 -14.31 7.76 -9.18
N LYS A 295 -15.40 7.76 -9.96
CA LYS A 295 -16.76 7.79 -9.44
C LYS A 295 -17.04 6.52 -8.62
N PRO A 296 -17.65 6.63 -7.43
CA PRO A 296 -18.02 5.45 -6.65
C PRO A 296 -19.04 4.57 -7.38
N ILE A 297 -18.79 3.26 -7.40
CA ILE A 297 -19.65 2.25 -8.01
C ILE A 297 -20.34 1.47 -6.90
N GLU A 298 -21.64 1.72 -6.76
CA GLU A 298 -22.49 1.00 -5.80
C GLU A 298 -22.72 -0.44 -6.26
N THR A 299 -22.44 -1.40 -5.39
CA THR A 299 -22.75 -2.83 -5.60
C THR A 299 -23.96 -3.30 -4.81
N ARG A 300 -24.47 -2.43 -3.92
CA ARG A 300 -25.70 -2.67 -3.17
C ARG A 300 -26.88 -2.80 -4.15
N ASP A 301 -27.82 -3.67 -3.80
CA ASP A 301 -29.05 -3.90 -4.56
C ASP A 301 -28.82 -4.44 -6.00
N LYS A 302 -27.64 -5.02 -6.26
CA LYS A 302 -27.25 -5.72 -7.50
C LYS A 302 -27.08 -7.23 -7.30
N PRO A 303 -28.15 -8.00 -6.98
CA PRO A 303 -28.08 -9.43 -6.68
C PRO A 303 -27.58 -10.29 -7.85
N GLU A 304 -27.67 -9.80 -9.09
CA GLU A 304 -27.14 -10.41 -10.30
C GLU A 304 -25.63 -10.63 -10.21
N LEU A 305 -24.87 -9.71 -9.61
CA LEU A 305 -23.41 -9.84 -9.42
C LEU A 305 -23.03 -11.08 -8.60
N LEU A 306 -23.94 -11.62 -7.78
CA LEU A 306 -23.72 -12.83 -6.99
C LEU A 306 -24.06 -14.11 -7.72
N LYS A 307 -24.99 -14.07 -8.68
CA LYS A 307 -25.59 -15.26 -9.29
C LYS A 307 -25.11 -15.47 -10.71
N ASP A 308 -24.92 -14.39 -11.44
CA ASP A 308 -24.49 -14.40 -12.83
C ASP A 308 -22.97 -14.20 -12.92
N LYS A 309 -22.32 -14.97 -13.79
CA LYS A 309 -20.88 -14.84 -14.05
C LYS A 309 -20.58 -13.67 -14.97
N GLU A 310 -21.42 -13.46 -15.97
CA GLU A 310 -21.26 -12.43 -16.99
C GLU A 310 -21.38 -11.04 -16.37
N SER A 311 -22.44 -10.76 -15.61
CA SER A 311 -22.61 -9.50 -14.87
C SER A 311 -21.41 -9.13 -13.98
N ALA A 312 -20.82 -10.13 -13.29
CA ALA A 312 -19.66 -9.90 -12.44
C ALA A 312 -18.37 -9.67 -13.24
N GLU A 313 -18.26 -10.26 -14.43
CA GLU A 313 -17.15 -10.10 -15.37
C GLU A 313 -17.22 -8.76 -16.13
N GLU A 314 -18.43 -8.32 -16.48
CA GLU A 314 -18.69 -6.98 -17.03
C GLU A 314 -18.24 -5.89 -16.04
N LEU A 315 -18.71 -5.95 -14.79
CA LEU A 315 -18.30 -4.98 -13.77
C LEU A 315 -16.80 -5.07 -13.46
N TYR A 316 -16.21 -6.26 -13.47
CA TYR A 316 -14.76 -6.42 -13.34
C TYR A 316 -14.00 -5.68 -14.45
N THR A 317 -14.45 -5.83 -15.68
CA THR A 317 -13.87 -5.17 -16.87
C THR A 317 -14.11 -3.67 -16.85
N GLU A 318 -15.28 -3.22 -16.41
CA GLU A 318 -15.60 -1.80 -16.20
C GLU A 318 -14.62 -1.16 -15.20
N ILE A 319 -14.44 -1.77 -14.03
CA ILE A 319 -13.49 -1.27 -13.00
C ILE A 319 -12.07 -1.20 -13.56
N LYS A 320 -11.64 -2.23 -14.33
CA LYS A 320 -10.32 -2.25 -14.96
C LYS A 320 -10.15 -1.08 -15.94
N SER A 321 -11.12 -0.87 -16.83
CA SER A 321 -11.16 0.22 -17.81
C SER A 321 -11.16 1.60 -17.15
N GLU A 322 -11.92 1.74 -16.06
CA GLU A 322 -11.96 2.96 -15.25
C GLU A 322 -10.58 3.30 -14.66
N ILE A 323 -9.84 2.31 -14.15
CA ILE A 323 -8.49 2.53 -13.63
C ILE A 323 -7.53 2.92 -14.76
N GLU A 324 -7.56 2.22 -15.89
CA GLU A 324 -6.72 2.53 -17.07
C GLU A 324 -6.98 3.94 -17.60
N SER A 325 -8.25 4.36 -17.69
CA SER A 325 -8.64 5.72 -18.04
C SER A 325 -8.05 6.76 -17.10
N ARG A 326 -8.03 6.49 -15.79
CA ARG A 326 -7.56 7.44 -14.77
C ARG A 326 -6.04 7.58 -14.84
N ILE A 327 -5.35 6.47 -15.03
CA ILE A 327 -3.91 6.45 -15.29
C ILE A 327 -3.59 7.26 -16.55
N ALA A 328 -4.29 7.01 -17.66
CA ALA A 328 -4.09 7.75 -18.91
C ALA A 328 -4.34 9.26 -18.75
N TYR A 329 -5.41 9.64 -18.04
CA TYR A 329 -5.70 11.03 -17.71
C TYR A 329 -4.55 11.67 -16.92
N LEU A 330 -4.08 11.00 -15.86
CA LEU A 330 -3.01 11.52 -15.01
C LEU A 330 -1.66 11.62 -15.74
N LEU A 331 -1.31 10.63 -16.57
CA LEU A 331 -0.11 10.66 -17.41
C LEU A 331 -0.13 11.85 -18.37
N LYS A 332 -1.30 12.20 -18.92
CA LYS A 332 -1.46 13.37 -19.78
C LYS A 332 -1.40 14.67 -18.98
N LYS A 333 -2.16 14.76 -17.88
CA LYS A 333 -2.33 16.01 -17.13
C LYS A 333 -1.12 16.42 -16.30
N ARG A 334 -0.30 15.47 -15.86
CA ARG A 334 0.94 15.78 -15.14
C ARG A 334 1.93 16.58 -15.98
N GLU A 335 1.86 16.50 -17.31
CA GLU A 335 2.68 17.31 -18.22
C GLU A 335 2.34 18.81 -18.14
N ASP A 336 1.11 19.13 -17.72
CA ASP A 336 0.65 20.51 -17.50
C ASP A 336 0.97 21.02 -16.07
N ASP A 337 1.58 20.22 -15.18
CA ASP A 337 1.95 20.69 -13.83
C ASP A 337 3.27 21.48 -13.86
N PRO A 338 3.25 22.82 -13.66
CA PRO A 338 4.47 23.63 -13.60
C PRO A 338 5.35 23.25 -12.40
N TYR A 339 4.80 22.52 -11.43
CA TYR A 339 5.50 22.05 -10.24
C TYR A 339 5.75 20.55 -10.27
N ARG A 340 5.69 19.89 -11.44
CA ARG A 340 6.13 18.50 -11.58
C ARG A 340 7.62 18.34 -11.32
N GLY A 341 8.45 19.34 -11.64
CA GLY A 341 9.89 19.32 -11.36
C GLY A 341 10.21 19.58 -9.89
N PHE A 342 11.18 18.85 -9.32
CA PHE A 342 11.63 19.08 -7.94
C PHE A 342 12.17 20.50 -7.73
N ILE A 343 12.94 21.02 -8.68
CA ILE A 343 13.55 22.36 -8.58
C ILE A 343 12.46 23.43 -8.54
N ASP A 344 11.47 23.36 -9.43
CA ASP A 344 10.37 24.32 -9.48
C ASP A 344 9.56 24.32 -8.17
N ARG A 345 9.34 23.14 -7.58
CA ARG A 345 8.72 23.02 -6.24
C ARG A 345 9.54 23.70 -5.15
N ILE A 346 10.86 23.53 -5.15
CA ILE A 346 11.72 24.16 -4.15
C ILE A 346 11.72 25.68 -4.31
N VAL A 347 11.84 26.17 -5.54
CA VAL A 347 11.76 27.61 -5.85
C VAL A 347 10.43 28.19 -5.37
N TYR A 348 9.33 27.52 -5.67
CA TYR A 348 8.00 27.92 -5.19
C TYR A 348 7.93 28.03 -3.67
N ARG A 349 8.34 26.98 -2.94
CA ARG A 349 8.32 26.98 -1.46
C ARG A 349 9.12 28.13 -0.85
N VAL A 350 10.29 28.43 -1.42
CA VAL A 350 11.16 29.52 -0.95
C VAL A 350 10.52 30.89 -1.20
N LEU A 351 9.86 31.08 -2.35
CA LEU A 351 9.29 32.37 -2.74
C LEU A 351 7.92 32.65 -2.12
N SER A 352 7.07 31.62 -1.99
CA SER A 352 5.68 31.78 -1.55
C SER A 352 5.54 31.88 -0.04
N ASN A 353 6.58 31.53 0.73
CA ASN A 353 6.55 31.43 2.20
C ASN A 353 5.41 30.53 2.73
N ASP A 354 4.79 29.76 1.84
CA ASP A 354 3.69 28.84 2.07
C ASP A 354 4.21 27.42 1.88
N THR A 355 4.12 26.63 2.94
CA THR A 355 4.58 25.25 3.00
C THR A 355 3.44 24.25 2.93
N LEU A 356 2.18 24.71 2.96
CA LEU A 356 1.03 23.86 3.20
C LEU A 356 0.52 23.19 1.93
N GLU A 357 0.50 23.89 0.80
CA GLU A 357 -0.05 23.27 -0.42
C GLU A 357 0.53 23.84 -1.73
N ILE A 358 1.49 23.12 -2.32
CA ILE A 358 2.02 23.48 -3.65
C ILE A 358 0.90 23.31 -4.69
N PRO A 359 0.68 24.32 -5.57
CA PRO A 359 -0.27 24.22 -6.66
C PRO A 359 0.06 23.07 -7.63
N THR A 360 -0.87 22.77 -8.51
CA THR A 360 -0.79 21.72 -9.53
C THR A 360 -1.65 22.13 -10.72
N PHE A 361 -1.67 21.34 -11.79
CA PHE A 361 -2.61 21.53 -12.89
C PHE A 361 -4.07 21.62 -12.41
N SER A 362 -4.90 22.37 -13.13
CA SER A 362 -6.34 22.38 -12.87
C SER A 362 -6.98 21.10 -13.42
N PRO A 363 -7.74 20.36 -12.59
CA PRO A 363 -8.49 19.22 -13.10
C PRO A 363 -9.56 19.73 -14.06
N SER A 364 -9.56 19.23 -15.29
CA SER A 364 -10.69 19.36 -16.22
C SER A 364 -11.45 18.04 -16.26
N ASP A 365 -12.69 18.05 -16.74
CA ASP A 365 -13.48 16.82 -16.92
C ASP A 365 -12.67 15.78 -17.74
N ALA A 366 -12.73 14.51 -17.31
CA ALA A 366 -11.96 13.39 -17.86
C ALA A 366 -12.71 12.64 -18.94
#